data_AF-A0A7S4E7L6-F1
#
_entry.id   AF-A0A7S4E7L6-F1
#
_cell.length_a   1.000
_cell.length_b   1.000
_cell.length_c   1.000
_cell.angle_alpha   90.00
_cell.angle_beta   90.00
_cell.angle_gamma   90.00
#
_symmetry.space_group_name_H-M   'P 1'
#
loop_
_entity.id
_entity.type
_entity.pdbx_description
1 polymer ?
#
loop_
_entity_poly.entity_id
_entity_poly.type
_entity_poly.pdbx_seq_one_letter_code
_entity_poly.pdbx_strand_id
1 'polypeptide(L)'
;MRRVLVSCVIMAALALVPPSVQLGALRRGERLASMPSSTKPAPKNRRKKRKPAQKKKRGARPRGNVANVHWRAIPARALRSHPLYLGLPPARDVCGEGGADLGRAALFRQDAWRWDALHAGRLTGSRVAAVCGLLESDAANTLRIPKSLAGHGRALRAASHLRERPDASLLAEVFRDGDYDDDEDAGEWCADADSAYAYDWAGSPDRGGRRCGDAMAARLAWGKTQEGIGMLAAVNALEGSVAETGLLCAEAPGAVDRLAERWPVKPRTIRPAPRKCPVGASPDGLIIYDDGALDVLEIKSVAPFVRGSGNKTMELYDRGPHDNLAPWIVPHRA
;
A
#
# COMPACT_ATOMS: atom_id res chain seq x y z
N MET A 1 -18.08 -25.00 -23.84
CA MET A 1 -18.15 -23.63 -23.29
C MET A 1 -18.36 -23.70 -21.77
N ARG A 2 -17.28 -23.65 -20.98
CA ARG A 2 -17.36 -23.60 -19.51
C ARG A 2 -16.81 -22.23 -19.08
N ARG A 3 -17.68 -21.41 -18.47
CA ARG A 3 -17.35 -20.08 -17.95
C ARG A 3 -16.41 -20.24 -16.76
N VAL A 4 -15.25 -19.60 -16.83
CA VAL A 4 -14.23 -19.53 -15.79
C VAL A 4 -14.72 -18.56 -14.71
N LEU A 5 -14.99 -19.08 -13.52
CA LEU A 5 -15.38 -18.35 -12.32
C LEU A 5 -14.12 -18.12 -11.47
N VAL A 6 -13.36 -17.06 -11.78
CA VAL A 6 -12.15 -16.69 -11.02
C VAL A 6 -12.15 -15.18 -10.78
N SER A 7 -13.00 -14.73 -9.85
CA SER A 7 -12.96 -13.37 -9.30
C SER A 7 -13.41 -13.25 -7.83
N CYS A 8 -13.68 -14.35 -7.12
CA CYS A 8 -14.33 -14.24 -5.80
C CYS A 8 -13.54 -14.73 -4.58
N VAL A 9 -12.37 -15.37 -4.70
CA VAL A 9 -11.81 -16.06 -3.51
C VAL A 9 -11.10 -15.14 -2.50
N ILE A 10 -10.64 -13.95 -2.90
CA ILE A 10 -10.04 -12.98 -1.96
C ILE A 10 -11.11 -12.00 -1.42
N MET A 11 -12.07 -11.59 -2.26
CA MET A 11 -13.23 -10.77 -1.83
C MET A 11 -14.30 -11.56 -1.06
N ALA A 12 -14.24 -12.90 -1.02
CA ALA A 12 -15.19 -13.70 -0.22
C ALA A 12 -14.79 -13.79 1.27
N ALA A 13 -13.52 -13.55 1.62
CA ALA A 13 -13.09 -13.46 3.02
C ALA A 13 -13.34 -12.05 3.62
N LEU A 14 -13.44 -11.03 2.77
CA LEU A 14 -13.84 -9.67 3.10
C LEU A 14 -14.99 -9.27 2.16
N ALA A 15 -16.21 -9.67 2.50
CA ALA A 15 -17.41 -9.46 1.68
C ALA A 15 -17.82 -7.98 1.57
N LEU A 16 -16.99 -7.15 0.95
CA LEU A 16 -17.26 -5.79 0.54
C LEU A 16 -17.23 -5.75 -1.00
N VAL A 17 -18.41 -5.87 -1.61
CA VAL A 17 -18.61 -5.48 -3.00
C VAL A 17 -19.29 -4.11 -2.95
N PRO A 18 -18.59 -3.01 -3.26
CA PRO A 18 -19.24 -1.70 -3.26
C PRO A 18 -20.23 -1.60 -4.44
N PRO A 19 -21.41 -0.97 -4.25
CA PRO A 19 -22.21 -0.52 -5.36
C PRO A 19 -21.42 0.53 -6.17
N SER A 20 -21.51 0.45 -7.49
CA SER A 20 -20.83 1.35 -8.41
C SER A 20 -21.34 2.79 -8.24
N VAL A 21 -20.58 3.63 -7.54
CA VAL A 21 -20.78 5.08 -7.50
C VAL A 21 -19.95 5.71 -8.62
N GLN A 22 -20.62 6.32 -9.59
CA GLN A 22 -19.97 7.11 -10.63
C GLN A 22 -19.39 8.39 -10.00
N LEU A 23 -18.09 8.61 -10.18
CA LEU A 23 -17.40 9.85 -9.81
C LEU A 23 -17.96 11.04 -10.61
N GLY A 24 -18.83 11.82 -9.97
CA GLY A 24 -19.33 13.09 -10.46
C GLY A 24 -18.56 14.27 -9.89
N ALA A 25 -17.25 14.40 -10.16
CA ALA A 25 -16.51 15.60 -9.74
C ALA A 25 -15.21 15.82 -10.55
N LEU A 26 -15.36 16.25 -11.80
CA LEU A 26 -14.34 17.02 -12.55
C LEU A 26 -15.03 17.73 -13.72
N ARG A 27 -15.99 18.59 -13.37
CA ARG A 27 -16.53 19.63 -14.27
C ARG A 27 -16.42 20.99 -13.59
N ARG A 28 -15.18 21.47 -13.41
CA ARG A 28 -14.94 22.91 -13.42
C ARG A 28 -14.55 23.27 -14.85
N GLY A 29 -15.52 23.83 -15.55
CA GLY A 29 -15.38 24.31 -16.91
C GLY A 29 -14.49 25.53 -16.95
N GLU A 30 -13.26 25.34 -17.40
CA GLU A 30 -12.56 26.40 -18.12
C GLU A 30 -12.86 26.24 -19.61
N ARG A 31 -13.46 27.29 -20.17
CA ARG A 31 -13.87 27.36 -21.57
C ARG A 31 -12.65 27.21 -22.46
N LEU A 32 -12.58 26.10 -23.21
CA LEU A 32 -11.81 26.04 -24.45
C LEU A 32 -12.31 27.16 -25.36
N ALA A 33 -11.49 28.19 -25.53
CA ALA A 33 -11.74 29.25 -26.50
C ALA A 33 -11.98 28.63 -27.88
N SER A 34 -13.13 28.96 -28.45
CA SER A 34 -13.56 28.64 -29.80
C SER A 34 -12.49 29.00 -30.82
N MET A 35 -11.98 28.02 -31.57
CA MET A 35 -11.20 28.27 -32.77
C MET A 35 -12.12 28.61 -33.94
N PRO A 36 -11.85 29.68 -34.71
CA PRO A 36 -12.61 29.98 -35.91
C PRO A 36 -12.27 28.99 -37.04
N SER A 37 -13.31 28.47 -37.69
CA SER A 37 -13.21 27.67 -38.91
C SER A 37 -12.75 28.55 -40.08
N SER A 38 -11.48 28.46 -40.45
CA SER A 38 -10.96 29.07 -41.69
C SER A 38 -10.78 28.00 -42.75
N THR A 39 -11.73 27.92 -43.68
CA THR A 39 -11.59 27.25 -44.97
C THR A 39 -10.58 27.99 -45.85
N LYS A 40 -9.39 27.42 -46.04
CA LYS A 40 -8.48 27.80 -47.13
C LYS A 40 -8.01 26.56 -47.91
N PRO A 41 -7.88 26.65 -49.25
CA PRO A 41 -7.58 25.49 -50.08
C PRO A 41 -6.14 25.03 -49.94
N ALA A 42 -5.93 23.74 -50.16
CA ALA A 42 -4.67 23.03 -50.02
C ALA A 42 -3.56 23.60 -50.94
N PRO A 43 -2.34 23.89 -50.41
CA PRO A 43 -1.22 24.26 -51.24
C PRO A 43 -0.56 23.02 -51.86
N LYS A 44 -0.29 23.12 -53.17
CA LYS A 44 0.38 22.11 -54.00
C LYS A 44 1.78 21.79 -53.48
N ASN A 45 2.10 20.50 -53.54
CA ASN A 45 3.37 19.85 -53.21
C ASN A 45 4.62 20.66 -53.60
N ARG A 46 5.36 21.13 -52.60
CA ARG A 46 6.77 21.51 -52.73
C ARG A 46 7.57 20.67 -51.75
N ARG A 47 8.17 19.57 -52.25
CA ARG A 47 9.12 18.70 -51.54
C ARG A 47 10.35 19.52 -51.10
N LYS A 48 10.25 20.22 -49.96
CA LYS A 48 11.42 20.73 -49.23
C LYS A 48 11.97 19.58 -48.40
N LYS A 49 13.23 19.19 -48.65
CA LYS A 49 14.01 18.28 -47.80
C LYS A 49 13.89 18.74 -46.34
N ARG A 50 13.12 18.02 -45.52
CA ARG A 50 13.04 18.26 -44.08
C ARG A 50 14.42 18.00 -43.50
N LYS A 51 15.07 19.03 -42.94
CA LYS A 51 16.24 18.84 -42.10
C LYS A 51 15.86 17.84 -40.98
N PRO A 52 16.73 16.87 -40.64
CA PRO A 52 16.44 15.93 -39.57
C PRO A 52 16.14 16.74 -38.30
N ALA A 53 14.97 16.49 -37.69
CA ALA A 53 14.62 17.10 -36.42
C ALA A 53 15.76 16.80 -35.45
N GLN A 54 16.46 17.84 -35.00
CA GLN A 54 17.46 17.72 -33.94
C GLN A 54 16.73 17.09 -32.75
N LYS A 55 17.02 15.80 -32.49
CA LYS A 55 16.58 15.14 -31.27
C LYS A 55 17.10 16.01 -30.13
N LYS A 56 16.21 16.73 -29.43
CA LYS A 56 16.54 17.39 -28.17
C LYS A 56 17.27 16.34 -27.34
N LYS A 57 18.56 16.57 -27.05
CA LYS A 57 19.33 15.71 -26.16
C LYS A 57 18.57 15.72 -24.84
N ARG A 58 17.86 14.63 -24.52
CA ARG A 58 17.30 14.45 -23.18
C ARG A 58 18.50 14.53 -22.26
N GLY A 59 18.47 15.46 -21.30
CA GLY A 59 19.54 15.62 -20.32
C GLY A 59 19.92 14.26 -19.73
N ALA A 60 21.20 14.09 -19.39
CA ALA A 60 21.64 12.88 -18.72
C ALA A 60 20.78 12.66 -17.47
N ARG A 61 20.25 11.45 -17.29
CA ARG A 61 19.47 11.13 -16.09
C ARG A 61 20.38 11.15 -14.86
N PRO A 62 19.88 11.56 -13.70
CA PRO A 62 20.60 11.40 -12.44
C PRO A 62 20.98 9.93 -12.23
N ARG A 63 22.22 9.70 -11.78
CA ARG A 63 22.80 8.37 -11.53
C ARG A 63 23.46 8.35 -10.17
N GLY A 64 23.45 7.18 -9.53
CA GLY A 64 24.12 6.96 -8.25
C GLY A 64 24.33 5.48 -7.96
N ASN A 65 25.11 5.20 -6.90
CA ASN A 65 25.43 3.83 -6.47
C ASN A 65 24.52 3.35 -5.33
N VAL A 66 23.73 4.26 -4.73
CA VAL A 66 22.85 3.97 -3.59
C VAL A 66 21.54 4.73 -3.79
N ALA A 67 20.42 4.05 -3.57
CA ALA A 67 19.09 4.62 -3.65
C ALA A 67 18.74 5.28 -2.31
N ASN A 68 18.31 6.55 -2.35
CA ASN A 68 17.70 7.20 -1.18
C ASN A 68 16.22 6.84 -1.13
N VAL A 69 15.89 5.73 -0.47
CA VAL A 69 14.50 5.25 -0.36
C VAL A 69 13.64 6.07 0.61
N HIS A 70 14.29 6.85 1.48
CA HIS A 70 13.65 7.71 2.49
C HIS A 70 13.37 9.12 1.97
N TRP A 71 13.60 9.39 0.68
CA TRP A 71 13.28 10.69 0.10
C TRP A 71 11.79 11.02 0.31
N ARG A 72 11.53 12.08 1.08
CA ARG A 72 10.19 12.55 1.50
C ARG A 72 9.36 11.56 2.31
N ALA A 73 9.93 10.44 2.75
CA ALA A 73 9.20 9.43 3.49
C ALA A 73 8.66 10.00 4.80
N ILE A 74 7.41 9.64 5.14
CA ILE A 74 6.77 10.01 6.39
C ILE A 74 6.70 8.74 7.24
N PRO A 75 7.33 8.72 8.42
CA PRO A 75 7.26 7.56 9.30
C PRO A 75 5.85 7.43 9.89
N ALA A 76 5.42 6.19 10.18
CA ALA A 76 4.07 5.92 10.71
C ALA A 76 3.78 6.71 12.01
N ARG A 77 4.77 6.82 12.91
CA ARG A 77 4.68 7.63 14.14
C ARG A 77 4.31 9.11 13.92
N ALA A 78 4.69 9.68 12.76
CA ALA A 78 4.31 11.04 12.41
C ALA A 78 2.86 11.11 11.92
N LEU A 79 2.43 10.14 11.11
CA LEU A 79 1.04 10.05 10.66
C LEU A 79 0.07 9.90 11.83
N ARG A 80 0.44 9.16 12.88
CA ARG A 80 -0.39 8.98 14.08
C ARG A 80 -0.70 10.29 14.81
N SER A 81 0.10 11.33 14.60
CA SER A 81 -0.17 12.68 15.11
C SER A 81 -1.19 13.46 14.26
N HIS A 82 -1.47 13.03 13.02
CA HIS A 82 -2.37 13.74 12.12
C HIS A 82 -3.84 13.60 12.57
N PRO A 83 -4.63 14.69 12.66
CA PRO A 83 -5.97 14.65 13.26
C PRO A 83 -6.98 13.75 12.54
N LEU A 84 -6.82 13.60 11.22
CA LEU A 84 -7.67 12.72 10.39
C LEU A 84 -7.09 11.31 10.19
N TYR A 85 -5.97 10.97 10.84
CA TYR A 85 -5.39 9.63 10.80
C TYR A 85 -5.60 8.94 12.15
N LEU A 86 -6.41 7.89 12.16
CA LEU A 86 -6.74 7.12 13.35
C LEU A 86 -5.68 6.03 13.56
N GLY A 87 -4.61 6.39 14.27
CA GLY A 87 -3.53 5.46 14.62
C GLY A 87 -3.99 4.31 15.51
N LEU A 88 -3.32 3.16 15.37
CA LEU A 88 -3.50 2.05 16.31
C LEU A 88 -2.93 2.40 17.69
N PRO A 89 -3.54 1.86 18.76
CA PRO A 89 -3.04 2.09 20.11
C PRO A 89 -1.61 1.55 20.26
N PRO A 90 -0.84 2.08 21.22
CA PRO A 90 0.45 1.51 21.60
C PRO A 90 0.26 0.07 22.12
N ALA A 91 1.30 -0.76 21.97
CA ALA A 91 1.28 -2.17 22.35
C ALA A 91 0.96 -2.37 23.84
N ARG A 92 1.32 -1.43 24.73
CA ARG A 92 0.92 -1.48 26.15
C ARG A 92 -0.59 -1.47 26.40
N ASP A 93 -1.37 -0.89 25.50
CA ASP A 93 -2.84 -0.88 25.57
C ASP A 93 -3.43 -2.16 24.93
N VAL A 94 -2.63 -2.87 24.13
CA VAL A 94 -2.99 -4.11 23.41
C VAL A 94 -2.48 -5.36 24.12
N CYS A 95 -1.49 -5.25 24.98
CA CYS A 95 -1.07 -6.31 25.89
C CYS A 95 -1.86 -6.22 27.20
N GLY A 96 -1.64 -7.15 28.13
CA GLY A 96 -2.28 -7.12 29.46
C GLY A 96 -3.41 -8.12 29.67
N GLU A 97 -4.16 -7.95 30.76
CA GLU A 97 -5.08 -8.95 31.33
C GLU A 97 -6.05 -9.55 30.30
N GLY A 98 -6.13 -10.90 30.28
CA GLY A 98 -7.03 -11.63 29.36
C GLY A 98 -6.42 -12.82 28.61
N GLY A 99 -5.12 -13.11 28.80
CA GLY A 99 -4.46 -14.21 28.09
C GLY A 99 -4.27 -13.94 26.59
N ALA A 100 -3.70 -14.92 25.88
CA ALA A 100 -3.45 -14.77 24.44
C ALA A 100 -4.76 -14.74 23.64
N ASP A 101 -4.98 -13.63 22.92
CA ASP A 101 -6.22 -13.38 22.19
C ASP A 101 -5.94 -12.88 20.77
N LEU A 102 -6.08 -13.78 19.80
CA LEU A 102 -5.84 -13.47 18.39
C LEU A 102 -6.77 -12.38 17.84
N GLY A 103 -7.91 -12.08 18.48
CA GLY A 103 -8.76 -10.95 18.09
C GLY A 103 -8.04 -9.60 18.25
N ARG A 104 -7.11 -9.51 19.22
CA ARG A 104 -6.28 -8.31 19.46
C ARG A 104 -5.16 -8.15 18.43
N ALA A 105 -4.90 -9.14 17.57
CA ALA A 105 -3.90 -9.03 16.49
C ALA A 105 -4.18 -7.85 15.55
N ALA A 106 -5.45 -7.48 15.39
CA ALA A 106 -5.89 -6.34 14.59
C ALA A 106 -5.46 -4.98 15.18
N LEU A 107 -5.06 -4.96 16.47
CA LEU A 107 -4.70 -3.75 17.20
C LEU A 107 -3.19 -3.51 17.29
N PHE A 108 -2.35 -4.49 16.90
CA PHE A 108 -0.91 -4.26 16.84
C PHE A 108 -0.52 -3.46 15.61
N ARG A 109 0.26 -2.40 15.83
CA ARG A 109 0.89 -1.57 14.79
C ARG A 109 1.76 -2.42 13.86
N GLN A 110 1.77 -2.11 12.56
CA GLN A 110 2.46 -2.92 11.54
C GLN A 110 4.00 -2.84 11.62
N ASP A 111 4.53 -1.85 12.32
CA ASP A 111 5.96 -1.68 12.60
C ASP A 111 6.42 -2.47 13.83
N ALA A 112 5.50 -3.05 14.62
CA ALA A 112 5.85 -3.81 15.82
C ALA A 112 6.28 -5.25 15.50
N TRP A 113 7.30 -5.76 16.21
CA TRP A 113 7.73 -7.16 16.10
C TRP A 113 6.60 -8.16 16.40
N ARG A 114 5.65 -7.77 17.27
CA ARG A 114 4.45 -8.55 17.62
C ARG A 114 3.57 -8.81 16.41
N TRP A 115 3.40 -7.80 15.55
CA TRP A 115 2.68 -7.94 14.29
C TRP A 115 3.40 -8.90 13.33
N ASP A 116 4.74 -8.79 13.23
CA ASP A 116 5.56 -9.73 12.43
C ASP A 116 5.44 -11.17 12.94
N ALA A 117 5.50 -11.38 14.25
CA ALA A 117 5.37 -12.70 14.87
C ALA A 117 4.00 -13.34 14.60
N LEU A 118 2.94 -12.53 14.59
CA LEU A 118 1.59 -13.00 14.25
C LEU A 118 1.42 -13.34 12.77
N HIS A 119 2.34 -12.97 11.86
CA HIS A 119 2.27 -13.42 10.47
C HIS A 119 2.76 -14.86 10.25
N ALA A 120 3.46 -15.43 11.23
CA ALA A 120 3.96 -16.80 11.17
C ALA A 120 2.81 -17.78 10.89
N GLY A 121 3.01 -18.72 9.96
CA GLY A 121 1.98 -19.71 9.63
C GLY A 121 0.73 -19.20 8.92
N ARG A 122 0.62 -17.89 8.65
CA ARG A 122 -0.57 -17.28 8.02
C ARG A 122 -0.36 -16.95 6.55
N LEU A 123 -1.38 -17.23 5.75
CA LEU A 123 -1.42 -16.88 4.33
C LEU A 123 -1.92 -15.45 4.18
N THR A 124 -1.02 -14.55 3.79
CA THR A 124 -1.34 -13.16 3.43
C THR A 124 -0.97 -12.89 1.97
N GLY A 125 -1.77 -12.06 1.30
CA GLY A 125 -1.52 -11.53 -0.05
C GLY A 125 -0.97 -12.56 -1.06
N SER A 126 0.29 -12.37 -1.47
CA SER A 126 0.95 -13.19 -2.50
C SER A 126 1.07 -14.68 -2.15
N ARG A 127 1.07 -15.06 -0.86
CA ARG A 127 1.09 -16.46 -0.44
C ARG A 127 -0.25 -17.16 -0.74
N VAL A 128 -1.37 -16.44 -0.64
CA VAL A 128 -2.70 -16.96 -1.02
C VAL A 128 -2.71 -17.30 -2.51
N ALA A 129 -2.23 -16.38 -3.36
CA ALA A 129 -2.15 -16.61 -4.80
C ALA A 129 -1.29 -17.85 -5.15
N ALA A 130 -0.19 -18.06 -4.42
CA ALA A 130 0.66 -19.23 -4.59
C ALA A 130 -0.05 -20.54 -4.23
N VAL A 131 -0.70 -20.60 -3.06
CA VAL A 131 -1.41 -21.82 -2.58
C VAL A 131 -2.63 -22.13 -3.45
N CYS A 132 -3.30 -21.13 -3.99
CA CYS A 132 -4.39 -21.31 -4.95
C CYS A 132 -3.92 -21.80 -6.34
N GLY A 133 -2.62 -22.01 -6.55
CA GLY A 133 -2.06 -22.46 -7.82
C GLY A 133 -2.08 -21.40 -8.92
N LEU A 134 -2.43 -20.13 -8.61
CA LEU A 134 -2.50 -19.06 -9.60
C LEU A 134 -1.13 -18.73 -10.20
N LEU A 135 -0.06 -19.04 -9.46
CA LEU A 135 1.32 -18.80 -9.85
C LEU A 135 1.99 -20.02 -10.50
N GLU A 136 1.28 -21.15 -10.64
CA GLU A 136 1.77 -22.32 -11.37
C GLU A 136 1.78 -22.06 -12.88
N SER A 137 2.67 -22.73 -13.61
CA SER A 137 2.97 -22.39 -15.02
C SER A 137 1.74 -22.22 -15.90
N ASP A 138 0.79 -23.16 -15.87
CA ASP A 138 -0.39 -23.13 -16.73
C ASP A 138 -1.37 -22.01 -16.36
N ALA A 139 -1.64 -21.85 -15.07
CA ALA A 139 -2.50 -20.79 -14.56
C ALA A 139 -1.88 -19.41 -14.81
N ALA A 140 -0.59 -19.26 -14.52
CA ALA A 140 0.17 -18.03 -14.73
C ALA A 140 0.21 -17.62 -16.21
N ASN A 141 0.43 -18.57 -17.12
CA ASN A 141 0.37 -18.33 -18.56
C ASN A 141 -1.03 -17.87 -18.99
N THR A 142 -2.07 -18.53 -18.49
CA THR A 142 -3.47 -18.20 -18.77
C THR A 142 -3.83 -16.78 -18.29
N LEU A 143 -3.38 -16.42 -17.09
CA LEU A 143 -3.62 -15.12 -16.46
C LEU A 143 -2.61 -14.03 -16.89
N ARG A 144 -1.67 -14.37 -17.79
CA ARG A 144 -0.59 -13.48 -18.26
C ARG A 144 0.26 -12.89 -17.13
N ILE A 145 0.49 -13.67 -16.08
CA ILE A 145 1.36 -13.30 -14.97
C ILE A 145 2.81 -13.30 -15.47
N PRO A 146 3.62 -12.26 -15.17
CA PRO A 146 5.03 -12.23 -15.54
C PRO A 146 5.78 -13.47 -15.06
N LYS A 147 6.67 -14.04 -15.88
CA LYS A 147 7.46 -15.23 -15.54
C LYS A 147 8.28 -15.08 -14.25
N SER A 148 8.68 -13.85 -13.90
CA SER A 148 9.37 -13.54 -12.64
C SER A 148 8.49 -13.71 -11.39
N LEU A 149 7.16 -13.67 -11.56
CA LEU A 149 6.16 -13.84 -10.51
C LEU A 149 5.55 -15.25 -10.50
N ALA A 150 5.74 -16.03 -11.57
CA ALA A 150 5.31 -17.41 -11.67
C ALA A 150 6.37 -18.40 -11.14
N GLY A 151 5.92 -19.60 -10.74
CA GLY A 151 6.79 -20.74 -10.45
C GLY A 151 6.35 -21.57 -9.23
N HIS A 152 6.50 -22.88 -9.36
CA HIS A 152 6.15 -23.88 -8.33
C HIS A 152 6.82 -23.64 -6.98
N GLY A 153 8.05 -23.11 -6.99
CA GLY A 153 8.78 -22.78 -5.76
C GLY A 153 8.02 -21.83 -4.83
N ARG A 154 7.08 -21.02 -5.33
CA ARG A 154 6.23 -20.15 -4.50
C ARG A 154 5.20 -20.95 -3.70
N ALA A 155 4.59 -21.97 -4.32
CA ALA A 155 3.68 -22.88 -3.64
C ALA A 155 4.42 -23.66 -2.55
N LEU A 156 5.63 -24.17 -2.84
CA LEU A 156 6.46 -24.85 -1.85
C LEU A 156 6.85 -23.95 -0.66
N ARG A 157 7.24 -22.70 -0.93
CA ARG A 157 7.54 -21.73 0.14
C ARG A 157 6.30 -21.40 0.98
N ALA A 158 5.14 -21.23 0.35
CA ALA A 158 3.89 -21.00 1.08
C ALA A 158 3.49 -22.23 1.92
N ALA A 159 3.71 -23.44 1.41
CA ALA A 159 3.50 -24.67 2.16
C ALA A 159 4.48 -24.82 3.35
N SER A 160 5.73 -24.38 3.20
CA SER A 160 6.69 -24.32 4.31
C SER A 160 6.27 -23.29 5.35
N HIS A 161 5.90 -22.08 4.90
CA HIS A 161 5.43 -20.99 5.76
C HIS A 161 4.24 -21.42 6.62
N LEU A 162 3.28 -22.15 6.04
CA LEU A 162 2.12 -22.71 6.76
C LEU A 162 2.47 -23.65 7.92
N ARG A 163 3.69 -24.20 7.96
CA ARG A 163 4.18 -25.06 9.05
C ARG A 163 4.72 -24.25 10.23
N GLU A 164 5.03 -22.98 10.02
CA GLU A 164 5.55 -22.04 11.05
C GLU A 164 4.40 -21.44 11.88
N ARG A 165 3.34 -22.20 12.17
CA ARG A 165 2.21 -21.65 12.95
C ARG A 165 2.67 -21.25 14.36
N PRO A 166 2.21 -20.11 14.88
CA PRO A 166 2.55 -19.69 16.23
C PRO A 166 1.95 -20.69 17.20
N ASP A 167 2.80 -21.25 18.06
CA ASP A 167 2.36 -22.09 19.15
C ASP A 167 1.86 -21.25 20.33
N ALA A 168 1.36 -21.91 21.37
CA ALA A 168 0.85 -21.25 22.55
C ALA A 168 1.92 -20.41 23.28
N SER A 169 3.21 -20.80 23.18
CA SER A 169 4.32 -20.09 23.81
C SER A 169 4.58 -18.75 23.12
N LEU A 170 4.66 -18.75 21.79
CA LEU A 170 4.83 -17.54 21.01
C LEU A 170 3.63 -16.60 21.17
N LEU A 171 2.41 -17.12 21.21
CA LEU A 171 1.23 -16.30 21.47
C LEU A 171 1.27 -15.69 22.88
N ALA A 172 1.62 -16.46 23.90
CA ALA A 172 1.79 -15.94 25.26
C ALA A 172 2.87 -14.86 25.34
N GLU A 173 3.94 -14.99 24.56
CA GLU A 173 5.00 -13.98 24.44
C GLU A 173 4.54 -12.71 23.74
N VAL A 174 3.85 -12.82 22.60
CA VAL A 174 3.32 -11.67 21.85
C VAL A 174 2.38 -10.84 22.71
N PHE A 175 1.50 -11.48 23.49
CA PHE A 175 0.54 -10.79 24.36
C PHE A 175 1.05 -10.53 25.78
N ARG A 176 2.32 -10.88 26.07
CA ARG A 176 2.93 -10.66 27.37
C ARG A 176 2.96 -9.17 27.67
N ASP A 177 2.58 -8.82 28.90
CA ASP A 177 2.82 -7.51 29.47
C ASP A 177 4.34 -7.28 29.62
N GLY A 178 4.81 -6.10 29.24
CA GLY A 178 6.22 -5.72 29.21
C GLY A 178 6.89 -5.87 27.84
N ASP A 179 8.08 -5.28 27.72
CA ASP A 179 8.85 -5.13 26.47
C ASP A 179 8.05 -4.46 25.35
N TYR A 180 7.78 -3.18 25.53
CA TYR A 180 7.04 -2.36 24.58
C TYR A 180 7.98 -1.67 23.62
N ASP A 181 7.88 -2.02 22.34
CA ASP A 181 8.48 -1.26 21.23
C ASP A 181 7.54 -0.13 20.81
N ASP A 182 7.04 0.60 21.81
CA ASP A 182 6.19 1.74 21.61
C ASP A 182 7.09 2.95 21.40
N ASP A 183 7.55 3.14 20.16
CA ASP A 183 8.06 4.45 19.75
C ASP A 183 7.03 5.51 20.19
N GLU A 184 7.48 6.52 20.94
CA GLU A 184 6.63 7.66 21.24
C GLU A 184 6.15 8.25 19.91
N ASP A 185 4.83 8.45 19.80
CA ASP A 185 4.26 9.14 18.64
C ASP A 185 4.98 10.50 18.50
N ALA A 186 5.14 11.01 17.28
CA ALA A 186 6.11 12.06 16.96
C ALA A 186 5.83 13.45 17.60
N GLY A 187 4.93 13.52 18.58
CA GLY A 187 4.43 14.72 19.21
C GLY A 187 3.22 15.28 18.47
N GLU A 188 3.04 16.59 18.54
CA GLU A 188 2.00 17.30 17.78
C GLU A 188 2.30 17.24 16.28
N TRP A 189 1.24 17.18 15.46
CA TRP A 189 1.40 17.28 14.02
C TRP A 189 1.81 18.71 13.64
N CYS A 190 3.11 18.91 13.38
CA CYS A 190 3.70 20.22 13.12
C CYS A 190 3.69 20.64 11.63
N ALA A 191 2.64 20.33 10.87
CA ALA A 191 2.47 20.91 9.54
C ALA A 191 1.27 21.89 9.55
N ASP A 192 1.35 22.95 8.75
CA ASP A 192 0.23 23.87 8.56
C ASP A 192 -1.01 23.08 8.13
N ALA A 193 -2.15 23.28 8.82
CA ALA A 193 -3.37 22.50 8.59
C ALA A 193 -3.90 22.59 7.14
N ASP A 194 -3.52 23.66 6.44
CA ASP A 194 -3.86 23.91 5.02
C ASP A 194 -2.81 23.35 4.04
N SER A 195 -1.66 22.90 4.54
CA SER A 195 -0.62 22.28 3.72
C SER A 195 -1.03 20.83 3.45
N ALA A 196 -1.68 20.63 2.30
CA ALA A 196 -2.12 19.32 1.82
C ALA A 196 -0.98 18.31 1.64
N TYR A 197 0.29 18.67 1.89
CA TYR A 197 1.44 17.85 1.56
C TYR A 197 2.57 17.94 2.57
N ALA A 198 3.36 16.86 2.64
CA ALA A 198 4.57 16.70 3.45
C ALA A 198 5.73 17.67 3.13
N TYR A 199 5.50 18.73 2.34
CA TYR A 199 6.54 19.72 2.05
C TYR A 199 7.10 20.35 3.31
N ASP A 200 6.28 20.45 4.36
CA ASP A 200 6.63 21.06 5.64
C ASP A 200 6.96 20.03 6.72
N TRP A 201 7.00 18.72 6.40
CA TRP A 201 7.44 17.72 7.38
C TRP A 201 8.94 17.87 7.64
N ALA A 202 9.28 18.55 8.73
CA ALA A 202 10.65 18.85 9.17
C ALA A 202 11.36 17.68 9.90
N GLY A 203 10.75 16.50 9.94
CA GLY A 203 11.34 15.33 10.61
C GLY A 203 12.60 14.85 9.92
N SER A 204 13.64 14.54 10.70
CA SER A 204 14.83 13.87 10.17
C SER A 204 14.46 12.46 9.68
N PRO A 205 14.83 12.05 8.45
CA PRO A 205 14.66 10.66 8.04
C PRO A 205 15.42 9.74 9.01
N ASP A 206 14.89 8.54 9.24
CA ASP A 206 15.54 7.56 10.12
C ASP A 206 16.99 7.33 9.65
N ARG A 207 17.94 7.69 10.50
CA ARG A 207 19.38 7.72 10.19
C ARG A 207 19.97 6.32 9.94
N GLY A 208 19.19 5.26 10.15
CA GLY A 208 19.55 3.85 9.94
C GLY A 208 19.25 3.29 8.55
N GLY A 209 18.83 4.12 7.58
CA GLY A 209 18.39 3.67 6.26
C GLY A 209 19.32 2.67 5.57
N ARG A 210 18.81 1.46 5.33
CA ARG A 210 19.56 0.37 4.69
C ARG A 210 19.93 0.80 3.26
N ARG A 211 21.22 0.86 2.97
CA ARG A 211 21.71 1.19 1.62
C ARG A 211 21.34 0.08 0.65
N CYS A 212 20.47 0.37 -0.32
CA CYS A 212 20.16 -0.55 -1.40
C CYS A 212 21.15 -0.36 -2.55
N GLY A 213 22.05 -1.32 -2.76
CA GLY A 213 22.97 -1.34 -3.92
C GLY A 213 22.39 -1.99 -5.18
N ASP A 214 21.23 -2.63 -5.07
CA ASP A 214 20.53 -3.30 -6.16
C ASP A 214 19.17 -2.63 -6.42
N ALA A 215 18.78 -2.52 -7.68
CA ALA A 215 17.56 -1.83 -8.08
C ALA A 215 16.29 -2.58 -7.62
N MET A 216 16.30 -3.92 -7.55
CA MET A 216 15.15 -4.67 -7.05
C MET A 216 15.01 -4.49 -5.53
N ALA A 217 16.13 -4.58 -4.79
CA ALA A 217 16.15 -4.30 -3.36
C ALA A 217 15.67 -2.87 -3.07
N ALA A 218 16.12 -1.89 -3.85
CA ALA A 218 15.68 -0.49 -3.74
C ALA A 218 14.18 -0.32 -4.01
N ARG A 219 13.62 -1.05 -4.99
CA ARG A 219 12.18 -1.00 -5.29
C ARG A 219 11.32 -1.56 -4.17
N LEU A 220 11.73 -2.68 -3.58
CA LEU A 220 11.02 -3.29 -2.45
C LEU A 220 11.09 -2.37 -1.22
N ALA A 221 12.28 -1.84 -0.91
CA ALA A 221 12.46 -0.91 0.19
C ALA A 221 11.69 0.41 -0.02
N TRP A 222 11.67 0.95 -1.25
CA TRP A 222 10.88 2.12 -1.61
C TRP A 222 9.39 1.89 -1.36
N GLY A 223 8.86 0.73 -1.78
CA GLY A 223 7.46 0.36 -1.54
C GLY A 223 7.06 0.57 -0.09
N LYS A 224 7.74 -0.17 0.81
CA LYS A 224 7.51 -0.12 2.26
C LYS A 224 7.72 1.28 2.84
N THR A 225 8.80 1.95 2.44
CA THR A 225 9.18 3.25 3.03
C THR A 225 8.19 4.37 2.66
N GLN A 226 7.47 4.23 1.54
CA GLN A 226 6.62 5.29 0.99
C GLN A 226 5.13 5.06 1.28
N GLU A 227 4.77 3.97 1.97
CA GLU A 227 3.40 3.70 2.43
C GLU A 227 2.86 4.89 3.24
N GLY A 228 3.67 5.46 4.13
CA GLY A 228 3.22 6.60 4.92
C GLY A 228 2.86 7.85 4.10
N ILE A 229 3.56 8.10 2.99
CA ILE A 229 3.16 9.20 2.08
C ILE A 229 1.84 8.88 1.40
N GLY A 230 1.63 7.62 0.99
CA GLY A 230 0.36 7.19 0.42
C GLY A 230 -0.81 7.34 1.39
N MET A 231 -0.57 7.12 2.68
CA MET A 231 -1.55 7.35 3.74
C MET A 231 -1.90 8.82 3.85
N LEU A 232 -0.90 9.69 3.96
CA LEU A 232 -1.14 11.12 4.02
C LEU A 232 -1.88 11.62 2.77
N ALA A 233 -1.52 11.11 1.60
CA ALA A 233 -2.20 11.42 0.35
C ALA A 233 -3.68 11.02 0.40
N ALA A 234 -4.00 9.85 0.96
CA ALA A 234 -5.37 9.41 1.16
C ALA A 234 -6.13 10.31 2.14
N VAL A 235 -5.52 10.62 3.28
CA VAL A 235 -6.08 11.52 4.30
C VAL A 235 -6.43 12.89 3.70
N ASN A 236 -5.56 13.45 2.86
CA ASN A 236 -5.75 14.81 2.33
C ASN A 236 -6.66 14.86 1.09
N ALA A 237 -6.86 13.74 0.41
CA ALA A 237 -7.63 13.70 -0.84
C ALA A 237 -9.04 13.15 -0.67
N LEU A 238 -9.33 12.46 0.44
CA LEU A 238 -10.60 11.79 0.68
C LEU A 238 -11.40 12.55 1.75
N GLU A 239 -12.72 12.55 1.59
CA GLU A 239 -13.64 13.03 2.61
C GLU A 239 -13.76 11.95 3.70
N GLY A 240 -13.26 12.23 4.90
CA GLY A 240 -13.32 11.33 6.05
C GLY A 240 -11.97 11.16 6.76
N SER A 241 -11.84 10.05 7.49
CA SER A 241 -10.63 9.69 8.22
C SER A 241 -10.00 8.41 7.66
N VAL A 242 -8.68 8.27 7.81
CA VAL A 242 -7.97 7.02 7.48
C VAL A 242 -7.55 6.34 8.78
N ALA A 243 -7.91 5.08 8.95
CA ALA A 243 -7.53 4.29 10.12
C ALA A 243 -6.41 3.31 9.80
N GLU A 244 -5.42 3.24 10.69
CA GLU A 244 -4.34 2.26 10.65
C GLU A 244 -4.88 0.87 11.02
N THR A 245 -4.46 -0.19 10.34
CA THR A 245 -4.96 -1.55 10.61
C THR A 245 -3.84 -2.53 10.95
N GLY A 246 -4.07 -3.40 11.93
CA GLY A 246 -3.17 -4.49 12.25
C GLY A 246 -3.51 -5.75 11.45
N LEU A 247 -3.19 -6.91 12.01
CA LEU A 247 -3.46 -8.19 11.35
C LEU A 247 -4.87 -8.70 11.64
N LEU A 248 -5.73 -8.69 10.62
CA LEU A 248 -7.03 -9.34 10.63
C LEU A 248 -6.87 -10.84 10.38
N CYS A 249 -6.90 -11.64 11.44
CA CYS A 249 -6.85 -13.09 11.37
C CYS A 249 -8.24 -13.66 11.08
N ALA A 250 -8.40 -14.41 9.99
CA ALA A 250 -9.67 -15.00 9.57
C ALA A 250 -10.22 -16.02 10.60
N GLU A 251 -9.32 -16.68 11.34
CA GLU A 251 -9.67 -17.61 12.42
C GLU A 251 -9.99 -16.95 13.77
N ALA A 252 -9.74 -15.63 13.91
CA ALA A 252 -9.97 -14.90 15.15
C ALA A 252 -11.39 -14.29 15.16
N PRO A 253 -12.33 -14.82 15.96
CA PRO A 253 -13.65 -14.21 16.08
C PRO A 253 -13.52 -12.81 16.71
N GLY A 254 -14.32 -11.87 16.22
CA GLY A 254 -14.38 -10.51 16.76
C GLY A 254 -13.21 -9.60 16.42
N ALA A 255 -12.27 -10.00 15.56
CA ALA A 255 -11.18 -9.11 15.12
C ALA A 255 -11.70 -7.82 14.45
N VAL A 256 -12.75 -7.95 13.63
CA VAL A 256 -13.45 -6.82 13.02
C VAL A 256 -14.24 -6.02 14.05
N ASP A 257 -14.93 -6.71 14.96
CA ASP A 257 -15.74 -6.06 15.99
C ASP A 257 -14.88 -5.16 16.89
N ARG A 258 -13.66 -5.59 17.23
CA ARG A 258 -12.71 -4.78 18.01
C ARG A 258 -12.20 -3.54 17.29
N LEU A 259 -12.01 -3.62 15.97
CA LEU A 259 -11.72 -2.43 15.17
C LEU A 259 -12.93 -1.49 15.16
N ALA A 260 -14.14 -2.03 15.05
CA ALA A 260 -15.39 -1.26 15.07
C ALA A 260 -15.75 -0.70 16.46
N GLU A 261 -15.28 -1.29 17.56
CA GLU A 261 -15.37 -0.71 18.90
C GLU A 261 -14.48 0.53 19.03
N ARG A 262 -13.36 0.56 18.30
CA ARG A 262 -12.39 1.65 18.36
C ARG A 262 -12.71 2.79 17.39
N TRP A 263 -13.26 2.47 16.24
CA TRP A 263 -13.54 3.42 15.18
C TRP A 263 -15.04 3.54 14.93
N PRO A 264 -15.56 4.71 14.52
CA PRO A 264 -17.00 4.95 14.33
C PRO A 264 -17.55 4.24 13.07
N VAL A 265 -17.46 2.92 13.05
CA VAL A 265 -17.77 2.06 11.90
C VAL A 265 -19.13 1.43 12.10
N LYS A 266 -19.98 1.44 11.06
CA LYS A 266 -21.17 0.59 11.03
C LYS A 266 -20.75 -0.82 10.64
N PRO A 267 -20.87 -1.85 11.51
CA PRO A 267 -20.48 -3.20 11.16
C PRO A 267 -21.44 -3.76 10.10
N ARG A 268 -21.13 -3.54 8.82
CA ARG A 268 -21.81 -4.23 7.71
C ARG A 268 -21.29 -5.67 7.67
N THR A 269 -22.04 -6.57 8.29
CA THR A 269 -22.04 -8.04 8.14
C THR A 269 -20.79 -8.63 7.48
N ILE A 270 -19.63 -8.51 8.14
CA ILE A 270 -18.46 -9.30 7.75
C ILE A 270 -18.74 -10.72 8.20
N ARG A 271 -18.94 -11.62 7.24
CA ARG A 271 -19.17 -13.04 7.55
C ARG A 271 -17.84 -13.62 8.04
N PRO A 272 -17.81 -14.28 9.21
CA PRO A 272 -16.59 -14.94 9.66
C PRO A 272 -16.17 -15.98 8.63
N ALA A 273 -14.90 -15.96 8.26
CA ALA A 273 -14.31 -16.97 7.40
C ALA A 273 -14.44 -18.37 8.04
N PRO A 274 -14.43 -19.46 7.25
CA PRO A 274 -14.41 -20.80 7.81
C PRO A 274 -13.20 -20.96 8.75
N ARG A 275 -13.47 -21.33 10.01
CA ARG A 275 -12.57 -21.37 11.19
C ARG A 275 -11.29 -22.22 11.07
N LYS A 276 -10.92 -22.70 9.88
CA LYS A 276 -9.80 -23.64 9.66
C LYS A 276 -8.74 -23.15 8.68
N CYS A 277 -8.95 -22.02 7.99
CA CYS A 277 -7.95 -21.48 7.07
C CYS A 277 -7.12 -20.40 7.81
N PRO A 278 -5.80 -20.58 7.99
CA PRO A 278 -4.94 -19.59 8.63
C PRO A 278 -4.67 -18.45 7.63
N VAL A 279 -5.71 -17.72 7.24
CA VAL A 279 -5.64 -16.60 6.32
C VAL A 279 -5.63 -15.33 7.15
N GLY A 280 -4.71 -14.43 6.82
CA GLY A 280 -4.66 -13.11 7.41
C GLY A 280 -4.78 -12.04 6.33
N ALA A 281 -5.30 -10.89 6.70
CA ALA A 281 -5.17 -9.67 5.93
C ALA A 281 -4.61 -8.56 6.83
N SER A 282 -3.62 -7.84 6.34
CA SER A 282 -3.17 -6.58 6.95
C SER A 282 -3.31 -5.55 5.83
N PRO A 283 -4.50 -4.96 5.65
CA PRO A 283 -4.63 -3.87 4.69
C PRO A 283 -3.67 -2.74 5.10
N ASP A 284 -3.34 -1.86 4.17
CA ASP A 284 -2.51 -0.72 4.54
C ASP A 284 -3.32 0.17 5.52
N GLY A 285 -4.61 0.41 5.23
CA GLY A 285 -5.53 1.07 6.15
C GLY A 285 -7.01 0.88 5.79
N LEU A 286 -7.89 1.55 6.53
CA LEU A 286 -9.32 1.71 6.18
C LEU A 286 -9.65 3.18 5.98
N ILE A 287 -10.53 3.47 5.03
CA ILE A 287 -11.16 4.78 4.89
C ILE A 287 -12.50 4.73 5.61
N ILE A 288 -12.74 5.70 6.49
CA ILE A 288 -13.99 5.86 7.23
C ILE A 288 -14.63 7.18 6.78
N TYR A 289 -15.73 7.08 6.05
CA TYR A 289 -16.47 8.25 5.57
C TYR A 289 -17.39 8.81 6.67
N ASP A 290 -17.83 10.07 6.53
CA ASP A 290 -18.70 10.76 7.49
C ASP A 290 -20.05 10.06 7.71
N ASP A 291 -20.53 9.30 6.74
CA ASP A 291 -21.76 8.51 6.84
C ASP A 291 -21.57 7.14 7.56
N GLY A 292 -20.33 6.84 7.97
CA GLY A 292 -19.90 5.59 8.59
C GLY A 292 -19.65 4.45 7.61
N ALA A 293 -19.65 4.71 6.29
CA ALA A 293 -19.23 3.73 5.30
C ALA A 293 -17.71 3.46 5.40
N LEU A 294 -17.32 2.28 4.92
CA LEU A 294 -15.94 1.81 4.94
C LEU A 294 -15.47 1.39 3.56
N ASP A 295 -14.23 1.77 3.22
CA ASP A 295 -13.46 1.18 2.13
C ASP A 295 -12.10 0.67 2.64
N VAL A 296 -11.56 -0.36 2.00
CA VAL A 296 -10.19 -0.83 2.26
C VAL A 296 -9.22 0.02 1.46
N LEU A 297 -8.18 0.53 2.12
CA LEU A 297 -7.10 1.28 1.50
C LEU A 297 -5.89 0.37 1.25
N GLU A 298 -5.51 0.25 0.00
CA GLU A 298 -4.26 -0.39 -0.43
C GLU A 298 -3.40 0.64 -1.16
N ILE A 299 -2.19 0.85 -0.66
CA ILE A 299 -1.20 1.77 -1.18
C ILE A 299 -0.21 0.99 -2.05
N LYS A 300 0.09 1.57 -3.21
CA LYS A 300 1.07 1.03 -4.14
C LYS A 300 1.99 2.15 -4.58
N SER A 301 3.27 2.00 -4.27
CA SER A 301 4.29 2.97 -4.63
C SER A 301 5.08 2.49 -5.83
N VAL A 302 5.14 3.32 -6.88
CA VAL A 302 6.00 3.06 -8.03
C VAL A 302 7.40 3.61 -7.74
N ALA A 303 8.36 2.71 -7.58
CA ALA A 303 9.74 3.07 -7.32
C ALA A 303 10.43 3.65 -8.57
N PRO A 304 11.12 4.80 -8.45
CA PRO A 304 11.76 5.46 -9.58
C PRO A 304 13.11 4.83 -9.94
N PHE A 305 13.60 3.84 -9.20
CA PHE A 305 14.91 3.25 -9.44
C PHE A 305 14.87 2.21 -10.58
N VAL A 306 15.78 2.35 -11.55
CA VAL A 306 16.03 1.36 -12.59
C VAL A 306 17.51 0.99 -12.62
N ARG A 307 17.80 -0.24 -13.06
CA ARG A 307 19.19 -0.67 -13.28
C ARG A 307 19.79 0.18 -14.41
N GLY A 308 20.91 0.83 -14.13
CA GLY A 308 21.67 1.62 -15.10
C GLY A 308 22.49 0.74 -16.04
N SER A 309 23.19 1.39 -16.98
CA SER A 309 24.02 0.70 -17.97
C SER A 309 25.31 0.06 -17.40
N GLY A 310 25.64 0.31 -16.14
CA GLY A 310 26.80 -0.28 -15.46
C GLY A 310 26.39 -1.30 -14.40
N ASN A 311 27.27 -2.24 -14.07
CA ASN A 311 26.99 -3.35 -13.14
C ASN A 311 26.66 -2.92 -11.69
N LYS A 312 26.81 -1.64 -11.34
CA LYS A 312 26.54 -1.09 -10.00
C LYS A 312 25.86 0.28 -9.99
N THR A 313 25.46 0.79 -11.15
CA THR A 313 24.83 2.12 -11.23
C THR A 313 23.33 1.97 -11.30
N MET A 314 22.63 2.75 -10.48
CA MET A 314 21.19 2.96 -10.61
C MET A 314 20.94 4.26 -11.36
N GLU A 315 19.90 4.23 -12.18
CA GLU A 315 19.35 5.42 -12.81
C GLU A 315 18.03 5.78 -12.13
N LEU A 316 17.81 7.07 -11.96
CA LEU A 316 16.51 7.59 -11.58
C LEU A 316 15.64 7.71 -12.84
N TYR A 317 14.64 6.84 -12.94
CA TYR A 317 13.56 6.91 -13.92
C TYR A 317 12.34 7.56 -13.25
N ASP A 318 12.46 8.85 -13.01
CA ASP A 318 11.36 9.65 -12.49
C ASP A 318 10.63 10.32 -13.65
N ARG A 319 9.31 10.14 -13.71
CA ARG A 319 8.43 10.77 -14.70
C ARG A 319 7.84 12.03 -14.05
N GLY A 320 8.61 13.11 -13.95
CA GLY A 320 8.16 14.36 -13.32
C GLY A 320 6.81 14.91 -13.83
N PRO A 321 6.27 15.97 -13.21
CA PRO A 321 6.97 16.93 -12.33
C PRO A 321 7.05 16.51 -10.84
N HIS A 322 8.09 16.99 -10.16
CA HIS A 322 8.42 16.71 -8.74
C HIS A 322 7.82 17.73 -7.76
N ASP A 323 7.17 18.75 -8.30
CA ASP A 323 6.63 19.91 -7.58
C ASP A 323 5.21 19.67 -7.08
N ASN A 324 4.59 18.57 -7.54
CA ASN A 324 3.29 18.09 -7.10
C ASN A 324 3.44 16.71 -6.49
N LEU A 325 2.45 16.30 -5.70
CA LEU A 325 2.29 14.90 -5.30
C LEU A 325 2.42 14.07 -6.58
N ALA A 326 3.43 13.21 -6.59
CA ALA A 326 3.79 12.52 -7.81
C ALA A 326 2.54 11.76 -8.30
N PRO A 327 2.12 11.90 -9.56
CA PRO A 327 0.82 11.38 -10.03
C PRO A 327 0.66 9.85 -9.93
N TRP A 328 1.63 9.14 -9.36
CA TRP A 328 1.61 7.71 -9.03
C TRP A 328 1.41 7.40 -7.54
N ILE A 329 1.30 8.39 -6.68
CA ILE A 329 0.79 8.22 -5.31
C ILE A 329 -0.68 8.66 -5.36
N VAL A 330 -1.49 7.86 -6.04
CA VAL A 330 -2.94 8.04 -6.07
C VAL A 330 -3.51 6.90 -5.24
N PRO A 331 -4.26 7.18 -4.15
CA PRO A 331 -4.95 6.13 -3.43
C PRO A 331 -5.89 5.41 -4.41
N HIS A 332 -5.70 4.11 -4.55
CA HIS A 332 -6.62 3.27 -5.31
C HIS A 332 -7.65 2.70 -4.33
N ARG A 333 -8.94 2.96 -4.58
CA ARG A 333 -10.02 2.24 -3.87
C ARG A 333 -10.02 0.80 -4.39
N ALA A 334 -9.89 -0.17 -3.47
CA ALA A 334 -9.91 -1.60 -3.78
C ALA A 334 -11.34 -2.14 -3.91
#